data_AF-A0A525BZA3-F1
#
_entry.id   AF-A0A525BZA3-F1
#
_cell.length_a   1.000
_cell.length_b   1.000
_cell.length_c   1.000
_cell.angle_alpha   90.00
_cell.angle_beta   90.00
_cell.angle_gamma   90.00
#
_symmetry.space_group_name_H-M   'P 1'
#
loop_
_entity.id
_entity.type
_entity.pdbx_description
1 polymer ?
#
loop_
_entity_poly.entity_id
_entity_poly.type
_entity_poly.pdbx_seq_one_letter_code
_entity_poly.pdbx_strand_id
1 'polypeptide(L)'
;SEDNERIVPGEDGYSGVRTRVYRLSTRDVGTFQLDIPGMVWYSPSENELYQYPQRHIVLKVLPVPLGGGRQESSQLGMMTREQLGLGYATGLSSSWLVFLWGLPVILGVAFRRLISSRSGRAIWIVLTVMLVCLPAAEPYTDIPQEKLSVAMEAFDRQDYGQANDLFLELKEEYPYVPGLWYNAGIAAYWNDSPAEAVHFFRRAVVMRPGDKQIRQALEWAENTLELDSQIGLPPDTGAESFSSLAMLCLLAMSALWLFFRVRRMGGMLVVVLSLGILFGVTFGAAMRFAYQEGRMAGVLVGSGESNAGVTDIYKIPAEEVEPWMDLASGTAVWMLDIAGNFVLIETGPGVRAWVKRDQIAVYSMK
;
A
#
# COMPACT_ATOMS: atom_id res chain seq x y z
N SER A 1 20.41 7.29 32.68
CA SER A 1 20.24 5.83 32.81
C SER A 1 19.41 5.56 34.04
N GLU A 2 18.60 4.51 34.01
CA GLU A 2 17.89 4.01 35.19
C GLU A 2 18.56 2.70 35.62
N ASP A 3 18.88 2.56 36.90
CA ASP A 3 19.47 1.35 37.48
C ASP A 3 18.49 0.84 38.52
N ASN A 4 17.98 -0.37 38.32
CA ASN A 4 17.02 -0.99 39.22
C ASN A 4 17.58 -2.32 39.67
N GLU A 5 17.58 -2.55 40.97
CA GLU A 5 18.13 -3.74 41.58
C GLU A 5 17.08 -4.37 42.49
N ARG A 6 16.77 -5.64 42.25
CA ARG A 6 15.90 -6.45 43.10
C ARG A 6 16.71 -7.60 43.63
N ILE A 7 17.19 -7.46 44.85
CA ILE A 7 17.97 -8.48 45.55
C ILE A 7 17.14 -9.03 46.72
N VAL A 8 17.15 -10.34 46.88
CA VAL A 8 16.55 -11.07 48.00
C VAL A 8 17.67 -11.81 48.74
N PRO A 9 17.84 -11.58 50.05
CA PRO A 9 18.76 -12.36 50.86
C PRO A 9 18.24 -13.78 51.09
N GLY A 10 19.14 -14.76 51.08
CA GLY A 10 18.89 -16.17 51.37
C GLY A 10 20.04 -16.79 52.16
N GLU A 11 19.92 -18.06 52.52
CA GLU A 11 20.90 -18.77 53.35
C GLU A 11 22.29 -18.86 52.68
N ASP A 12 22.33 -18.85 51.34
CA ASP A 12 23.56 -18.92 50.54
C ASP A 12 24.01 -17.55 49.98
N GLY A 13 23.51 -16.45 50.56
CA GLY A 13 23.89 -15.08 50.17
C GLY A 13 22.75 -14.30 49.52
N TYR A 14 23.01 -13.63 48.40
CA TYR A 14 22.05 -12.75 47.75
C TYR A 14 21.70 -13.28 46.35
N SER A 15 20.41 -13.37 46.06
CA SER A 15 19.91 -13.71 44.73
C SER A 15 19.05 -12.58 44.19
N GLY A 16 19.14 -12.27 42.89
CA GLY A 16 18.42 -11.12 42.38
C GLY A 16 18.71 -10.80 40.92
N VAL A 17 18.09 -9.72 40.46
CA VAL A 17 18.27 -9.19 39.12
C VAL A 17 18.63 -7.71 39.23
N ARG A 18 19.66 -7.31 38.49
CA ARG A 18 20.00 -5.92 38.24
C ARG A 18 19.68 -5.58 36.80
N THR A 19 18.86 -4.56 36.58
CA THR A 19 18.48 -4.07 35.26
C THR A 19 18.93 -2.62 35.13
N ARG A 20 19.80 -2.35 34.15
CA ARG A 20 20.23 -1.00 33.83
C ARG A 20 19.74 -0.60 32.44
N VAL A 21 18.85 0.39 32.38
CA VAL A 21 18.26 0.91 31.14
C VAL A 21 18.99 2.19 30.75
N TYR A 22 19.56 2.19 29.55
CA TYR A 22 20.19 3.36 28.95
C TYR A 22 19.24 3.93 27.89
N ARG A 23 18.53 5.01 28.23
CA ARG A 23 17.77 5.79 27.24
C ARG A 23 18.71 6.80 26.59
N LEU A 24 18.78 6.73 25.26
CA LEU A 24 19.53 7.67 24.44
C LEU A 24 18.52 8.64 23.82
N SER A 25 18.55 9.90 24.23
CA SER A 25 17.82 10.97 23.56
C SER A 25 18.84 11.91 22.92
N THR A 26 18.86 12.00 21.60
CA THR A 26 19.85 12.82 20.90
C THR A 26 19.32 14.23 20.72
N ARG A 27 19.70 15.14 21.64
CA ARG A 27 19.58 16.59 21.38
C ARG A 27 20.80 17.14 20.65
N ASP A 28 21.93 16.47 20.79
CA ASP A 28 23.22 16.91 20.28
C ASP A 28 23.79 15.93 19.25
N VAL A 29 24.51 16.50 18.29
CA VAL A 29 25.27 15.77 17.27
C VAL A 29 26.68 15.52 17.78
N GLY A 30 27.22 14.31 17.55
CA GLY A 30 28.60 14.02 17.90
C GLY A 30 28.88 12.54 18.12
N THR A 31 30.09 12.25 18.61
CA THR A 31 30.47 10.91 19.03
C THR A 31 30.25 10.79 20.52
N PHE A 32 29.35 9.92 20.93
CA PHE A 32 29.07 9.60 22.32
C PHE A 32 29.71 8.27 22.68
N GLN A 33 30.26 8.21 23.88
CA GLN A 33 30.80 6.98 24.43
C GLN A 33 29.86 6.49 25.52
N LEU A 34 29.41 5.25 25.37
CA LEU A 34 28.59 4.55 26.36
C LEU A 34 29.44 3.46 27.01
N ASP A 35 29.77 3.68 28.28
CA ASP A 35 30.51 2.71 29.09
C ASP A 35 29.51 1.83 29.87
N ILE A 36 29.48 0.56 29.51
CA ILE A 36 28.71 -0.46 30.21
C ILE A 36 29.67 -1.18 31.16
N PRO A 37 29.52 -1.01 32.49
CA PRO A 37 30.45 -1.62 33.43
C PRO A 37 30.35 -3.14 33.36
N GLY A 38 31.48 -3.80 33.64
CA GLY A 38 31.48 -5.24 33.83
C GLY A 38 30.71 -5.62 35.10
N MET A 39 30.28 -6.87 35.15
CA MET A 39 29.61 -7.46 36.31
C MET A 39 30.15 -8.87 36.54
N VAL A 40 30.37 -9.23 37.80
CA VAL A 40 30.71 -10.60 38.20
C VAL A 40 29.59 -11.12 39.07
N TRP A 41 29.15 -12.35 38.83
CA TRP A 41 28.22 -13.03 39.70
C TRP A 41 28.58 -14.52 39.81
N TYR A 42 28.17 -15.12 40.92
CA TYR A 42 28.37 -16.54 41.19
C TYR A 42 27.06 -17.29 40.93
N SER A 43 27.14 -18.44 40.28
CA SER A 43 26.00 -19.34 40.00
C SER A 43 26.08 -20.55 40.94
N PRO A 44 25.26 -20.64 42.00
CA PRO A 44 25.34 -21.74 42.96
C PRO A 44 25.02 -23.10 42.34
N SER A 45 24.13 -23.16 41.33
CA SER A 45 23.73 -24.40 40.67
C SER A 45 24.85 -25.03 39.84
N GLU A 46 25.75 -24.20 39.30
CA GLU A 46 26.85 -24.63 38.45
C GLU A 46 28.20 -24.56 39.18
N ASN A 47 28.22 -23.93 40.36
CA ASN A 47 29.42 -23.70 41.16
C ASN A 47 30.53 -22.96 40.38
N GLU A 48 30.12 -22.03 39.51
CA GLU A 48 31.02 -21.26 38.65
C GLU A 48 30.84 -19.74 38.82
N LEU A 49 31.92 -19.00 38.59
CA LEU A 49 31.94 -17.54 38.54
C LEU A 49 31.76 -17.08 37.09
N TYR A 50 30.72 -16.30 36.86
CA TYR A 50 30.46 -15.66 35.58
C TYR A 50 30.93 -14.22 35.61
N GLN A 51 31.62 -13.82 34.54
CA GLN A 51 32.09 -12.46 34.35
C GLN A 51 31.53 -11.91 33.04
N TYR A 52 30.76 -10.83 33.15
CA TYR A 52 30.46 -9.95 32.04
C TYR A 52 31.53 -8.87 31.95
N PRO A 53 32.38 -8.85 30.90
CA PRO A 53 33.43 -7.84 30.78
C PRO A 53 32.82 -6.46 30.51
N GLN A 54 33.54 -5.42 30.92
CA GLN A 54 33.19 -4.04 30.58
C GLN A 54 33.17 -3.87 29.06
N ARG A 55 32.17 -3.14 28.55
CA ARG A 55 32.05 -2.83 27.12
C ARG A 55 32.01 -1.33 26.91
N HIS A 56 32.73 -0.91 25.88
CA HIS A 56 32.74 0.46 25.39
C HIS A 56 32.01 0.49 24.05
N ILE A 57 30.89 1.19 23.99
CA ILE A 57 30.13 1.36 22.76
C ILE A 57 30.31 2.81 22.32
N VAL A 58 30.85 3.01 21.13
CA VAL A 58 30.99 4.32 20.52
C VAL A 58 29.80 4.54 19.58
N LEU A 59 28.94 5.49 19.94
CA LEU A 59 27.77 5.89 19.18
C LEU A 59 28.11 7.15 18.40
N LYS A 60 28.15 7.05 17.07
CA LYS A 60 28.35 8.21 16.21
C LYS A 60 26.99 8.74 15.75
N VAL A 61 26.53 9.82 16.38
CA VAL A 61 25.34 10.55 15.97
C VAL A 61 25.76 11.56 14.92
N LEU A 62 25.40 11.28 13.67
CA LEU A 62 25.71 12.15 12.55
C LEU A 62 24.77 13.37 12.56
N PRO A 63 25.25 14.57 12.19
CA PRO A 63 24.34 15.68 11.93
C PRO A 63 23.52 15.28 10.73
N VAL A 64 22.25 15.01 10.94
CA VAL A 64 21.28 15.17 9.87
C VAL A 64 21.15 16.69 9.73
N PRO A 65 21.59 17.31 8.63
CA PRO A 65 21.49 18.75 8.48
C PRO A 65 20.04 19.16 8.67
N LEU A 66 19.74 19.91 9.73
CA LEU A 66 18.41 20.49 10.01
C LEU A 66 18.01 21.58 8.99
N GLY A 67 18.72 21.68 7.87
CA GLY A 67 18.37 22.47 6.68
C GLY A 67 18.33 21.65 5.39
N GLY A 68 18.38 20.32 5.47
CA GLY A 68 18.26 19.39 4.33
C GLY A 68 16.90 18.71 4.21
N GLY A 69 15.98 18.94 5.15
CA GLY A 69 14.61 18.37 5.15
C GLY A 69 13.71 18.82 3.98
N ARG A 70 14.23 19.64 3.06
CA ARG A 70 13.54 20.01 1.81
C ARG A 70 14.08 19.33 0.56
N GLN A 71 15.15 18.52 0.64
CA GLN A 71 15.62 17.81 -0.55
C GLN A 71 14.80 16.55 -0.87
N GLU A 72 14.20 15.88 0.13
CA GLU A 72 13.19 14.85 -0.18
C GLU A 72 11.85 15.45 -0.61
N SER A 73 11.44 16.61 -0.08
CA SER A 73 10.23 17.29 -0.57
C SER A 73 10.37 17.77 -2.02
N SER A 74 11.61 17.97 -2.52
CA SER A 74 11.82 18.24 -3.96
C SER A 74 11.49 17.04 -4.87
N GLN A 75 11.30 15.84 -4.31
CA GLN A 75 10.83 14.67 -5.04
C GLN A 75 9.30 14.59 -5.13
N LEU A 76 8.58 15.24 -4.21
CA LEU A 76 7.12 15.28 -4.18
C LEU A 76 6.61 16.46 -5.02
N GLY A 77 6.88 16.40 -6.32
CA GLY A 77 6.29 17.31 -7.30
C GLY A 77 4.84 16.94 -7.58
N MET A 78 4.04 17.94 -7.96
CA MET A 78 2.75 17.73 -8.60
C MET A 78 2.93 16.89 -9.86
N MET A 79 2.00 15.97 -10.13
CA MET A 79 1.94 15.29 -11.42
C MET A 79 1.59 16.30 -12.51
N THR A 80 2.38 16.32 -13.56
CA THR A 80 2.11 17.17 -14.73
C THR A 80 0.90 16.65 -15.50
N ARG A 81 0.33 17.48 -16.37
CA ARG A 81 -0.75 17.10 -17.28
C ARG A 81 -0.47 15.80 -18.02
N GLU A 82 0.75 15.64 -18.55
CA GLU A 82 1.14 14.44 -19.29
C GLU A 82 1.09 13.21 -18.39
N GLN A 83 1.56 13.33 -17.15
CA GLN A 83 1.52 12.25 -16.16
C GLN A 83 0.08 11.89 -15.75
N LEU A 84 -0.79 12.89 -15.61
CA LEU A 84 -2.22 12.69 -15.35
C LEU A 84 -2.90 11.93 -16.52
N GLY A 85 -2.59 12.30 -17.76
CA GLY A 85 -3.15 11.65 -18.96
C GLY A 85 -2.60 10.24 -19.21
N LEU A 86 -1.36 9.98 -18.81
CA LEU A 86 -0.72 8.65 -18.86
C LEU A 86 -1.30 7.68 -17.82
N GLY A 87 -2.05 8.16 -16.83
CA GLY A 87 -2.57 7.37 -15.71
C GLY A 87 -3.68 6.38 -16.07
N TYR A 88 -4.40 6.61 -17.18
CA TYR A 88 -5.51 5.75 -17.64
C TYR A 88 -5.18 4.83 -18.80
N ALA A 89 -4.05 5.08 -19.47
CA ALA A 89 -3.50 4.11 -20.39
C ALA A 89 -2.98 2.95 -19.52
N THR A 90 -3.87 2.01 -19.21
CA THR A 90 -3.55 0.71 -18.64
C THR A 90 -2.22 0.29 -19.24
N GLY A 91 -1.24 -0.03 -18.41
CA GLY A 91 0.13 -0.34 -18.81
C GLY A 91 0.21 -1.39 -19.92
N LEU A 92 -0.89 -2.12 -20.15
CA LEU A 92 -1.21 -2.78 -21.42
C LEU A 92 -0.66 -2.04 -22.66
N SER A 93 -1.10 -0.82 -23.00
CA SER A 93 -0.78 -0.24 -24.33
C SER A 93 0.72 0.08 -24.54
N SER A 94 1.46 0.32 -23.45
CA SER A 94 2.91 0.56 -23.50
C SER A 94 3.74 -0.71 -23.24
N SER A 95 3.13 -1.75 -22.67
CA SER A 95 3.78 -3.05 -22.52
C SER A 95 3.81 -3.76 -23.87
N TRP A 96 4.99 -4.17 -24.31
CA TRP A 96 5.14 -5.06 -25.47
C TRP A 96 4.30 -6.35 -25.33
N LEU A 97 3.85 -6.66 -24.10
CA LEU A 97 2.93 -7.75 -23.77
C LEU A 97 1.53 -7.58 -24.41
N VAL A 98 1.09 -6.39 -24.80
CA VAL A 98 -0.15 -6.26 -25.60
C VAL A 98 -0.02 -6.94 -26.95
N PHE A 99 1.17 -6.98 -27.55
CA PHE A 99 1.38 -7.76 -28.77
C PHE A 99 1.22 -9.27 -28.54
N LEU A 100 1.35 -9.77 -27.30
CA LEU A 100 1.03 -11.16 -26.97
C LEU A 100 -0.47 -11.46 -27.09
N TRP A 101 -1.35 -10.45 -27.04
CA TRP A 101 -2.77 -10.65 -27.31
C TRP A 101 -3.04 -10.92 -28.79
N GLY A 102 -2.21 -10.41 -29.71
CA GLY A 102 -2.32 -10.73 -31.14
C GLY A 102 -1.80 -12.14 -31.51
N LEU A 103 -0.94 -12.73 -30.67
CA LEU A 103 -0.27 -14.00 -30.94
C LEU A 103 -1.22 -15.20 -31.13
N PRO A 104 -2.29 -15.40 -30.34
CA PRO A 104 -3.29 -16.45 -30.58
C PRO A 104 -3.91 -16.37 -31.98
N VAL A 105 -4.18 -15.15 -32.47
CA VAL A 105 -4.74 -14.93 -33.81
C VAL A 105 -3.70 -15.29 -34.87
N ILE A 106 -2.46 -14.81 -34.73
CA ILE A 106 -1.38 -15.08 -35.69
C ILE A 106 -1.07 -16.58 -35.75
N LEU A 107 -0.80 -17.20 -34.58
CA LEU A 107 -0.56 -18.63 -34.45
C LEU A 107 -1.70 -19.39 -35.08
N GLY A 108 -2.90 -19.00 -34.73
CA GLY A 108 -4.02 -19.70 -35.23
C GLY A 108 -4.19 -19.57 -36.77
N VAL A 109 -4.01 -18.39 -37.37
CA VAL A 109 -4.10 -18.24 -38.83
C VAL A 109 -3.06 -19.14 -39.51
N ALA A 110 -1.85 -19.22 -38.95
CA ALA A 110 -0.82 -20.13 -39.39
C ALA A 110 -1.25 -21.61 -39.27
N PHE A 111 -1.99 -21.97 -38.21
CA PHE A 111 -2.49 -23.32 -37.95
C PHE A 111 -3.85 -23.64 -38.57
N ARG A 112 -4.49 -22.73 -39.32
CA ARG A 112 -5.79 -22.95 -39.99
C ARG A 112 -5.80 -24.20 -40.87
N ARG A 113 -4.68 -24.52 -41.52
CA ARG A 113 -4.53 -25.74 -42.36
C ARG A 113 -4.51 -27.04 -41.55
N LEU A 114 -4.05 -27.01 -40.30
CA LEU A 114 -3.99 -28.17 -39.40
C LEU A 114 -5.31 -28.43 -38.66
N ILE A 115 -6.20 -27.44 -38.62
CA ILE A 115 -7.44 -27.45 -37.84
C ILE A 115 -8.65 -27.63 -38.79
N SER A 116 -8.57 -28.56 -39.75
CA SER A 116 -9.61 -28.78 -40.76
C SER A 116 -10.89 -29.46 -40.23
N SER A 117 -10.89 -29.94 -38.99
CA SER A 117 -12.06 -30.58 -38.38
C SER A 117 -13.17 -29.57 -38.09
N ARG A 118 -14.44 -30.00 -38.18
CA ARG A 118 -15.63 -29.19 -37.89
C ARG A 118 -15.57 -28.49 -36.52
N SER A 119 -15.01 -29.18 -35.52
CA SER A 119 -14.76 -28.66 -34.17
C SER A 119 -13.74 -27.52 -34.10
N GLY A 120 -12.80 -27.49 -35.05
CA GLY A 120 -11.77 -26.48 -35.13
C GLY A 120 -12.27 -25.07 -35.45
N ARG A 121 -13.32 -24.98 -36.29
CA ARG A 121 -13.90 -23.69 -36.72
C ARG A 121 -14.64 -22.98 -35.59
N ALA A 122 -15.25 -23.72 -34.67
CA ALA A 122 -15.95 -23.13 -33.52
C ALA A 122 -14.97 -22.45 -32.55
N ILE A 123 -13.84 -23.12 -32.25
CA ILE A 123 -12.77 -22.57 -31.41
C ILE A 123 -12.20 -21.28 -32.00
N TRP A 124 -12.06 -21.23 -33.34
CA TRP A 124 -11.67 -20.03 -34.07
C TRP A 124 -12.56 -18.83 -33.85
N ILE A 125 -13.87 -19.03 -34.00
CA ILE A 125 -14.85 -17.96 -33.85
C ILE A 125 -14.83 -17.44 -32.42
N VAL A 126 -14.77 -18.33 -31.42
CA VAL A 126 -14.71 -17.96 -30.00
C VAL A 126 -13.46 -17.14 -29.69
N LEU A 127 -12.26 -17.57 -30.14
CA LEU A 127 -11.01 -16.82 -29.93
C LEU A 127 -11.04 -15.43 -30.59
N THR A 128 -11.60 -15.34 -31.80
CA THR A 128 -11.67 -14.06 -32.55
C THR A 128 -12.67 -13.11 -31.88
N VAL A 129 -13.84 -13.61 -31.47
CA VAL A 129 -14.85 -12.81 -30.76
C VAL A 129 -14.32 -12.36 -29.41
N MET A 130 -13.65 -13.24 -28.66
CA MET A 130 -13.02 -12.89 -27.39
C MET A 130 -11.96 -11.78 -27.54
N LEU A 131 -11.23 -11.76 -28.67
CA LEU A 131 -10.25 -10.71 -28.95
C LEU A 131 -10.90 -9.37 -29.35
N VAL A 132 -11.98 -9.41 -30.14
CA VAL A 132 -12.71 -8.21 -30.57
C VAL A 132 -13.50 -7.60 -29.42
N CYS A 133 -13.92 -8.41 -28.45
CA CYS A 133 -14.59 -7.96 -27.24
C CYS A 133 -13.62 -7.45 -26.15
N LEU A 134 -12.32 -7.35 -26.43
CA LEU A 134 -11.43 -6.64 -25.52
C LEU A 134 -11.87 -5.17 -25.47
N PRO A 135 -12.18 -4.64 -24.28
CA PRO A 135 -12.56 -3.24 -24.17
C PRO A 135 -11.45 -2.40 -24.76
N ALA A 136 -11.76 -1.64 -25.81
CA ALA A 136 -10.91 -0.54 -26.22
C ALA A 136 -10.88 0.39 -25.00
N ALA A 137 -9.73 0.46 -24.32
CA ALA A 137 -9.54 1.41 -23.23
C ALA A 137 -9.91 2.77 -23.80
N GLU A 138 -11.03 3.33 -23.36
CA GLU A 138 -11.48 4.63 -23.83
C GLU A 138 -10.36 5.63 -23.51
N PRO A 139 -9.70 6.18 -24.53
CA PRO A 139 -8.60 7.07 -24.30
C PRO A 139 -9.17 8.43 -23.90
N TYR A 140 -8.58 9.00 -22.86
CA TYR A 140 -8.71 10.39 -22.45
C TYR A 140 -10.06 10.82 -21.88
N THR A 141 -10.05 11.03 -20.58
CA THR A 141 -10.94 11.98 -19.94
C THR A 141 -10.33 13.36 -20.14
N ASP A 142 -10.97 14.19 -20.95
CA ASP A 142 -10.59 15.58 -21.20
C ASP A 142 -10.75 16.39 -19.90
N ILE A 143 -9.77 16.29 -19.00
CA ILE A 143 -9.69 17.17 -17.83
C ILE A 143 -9.56 18.61 -18.37
N PRO A 144 -10.45 19.54 -17.95
CA PRO A 144 -10.43 20.92 -18.42
C PRO A 144 -9.07 21.56 -18.19
N GLN A 145 -8.36 21.83 -19.28
CA GLN A 145 -6.96 22.26 -19.24
C GLN A 145 -6.80 23.56 -18.47
N GLU A 146 -7.74 24.47 -18.65
CA GLU A 146 -7.76 25.77 -17.97
C GLU A 146 -7.89 25.61 -16.45
N LYS A 147 -8.82 24.75 -15.97
CA LYS A 147 -8.97 24.52 -14.52
C LYS A 147 -7.71 23.89 -13.93
N LEU A 148 -7.16 22.89 -14.61
CA LEU A 148 -5.94 22.21 -14.15
C LEU A 148 -4.75 23.17 -14.10
N SER A 149 -4.55 24.00 -15.13
CA SER A 149 -3.46 24.97 -15.13
C SER A 149 -3.61 26.01 -14.03
N VAL A 150 -4.83 26.49 -13.77
CA VAL A 150 -5.09 27.44 -12.67
C VAL A 150 -4.78 26.80 -11.31
N ALA A 151 -5.14 25.53 -11.10
CA ALA A 151 -4.81 24.81 -9.87
C ALA A 151 -3.28 24.65 -9.68
N MET A 152 -2.57 24.31 -10.75
CA MET A 152 -1.10 24.19 -10.74
C MET A 152 -0.43 25.56 -10.51
N GLU A 153 -0.89 26.62 -11.16
CA GLU A 153 -0.37 27.98 -10.98
C GLU A 153 -0.63 28.51 -9.56
N ALA A 154 -1.79 28.19 -8.95
CA ALA A 154 -2.04 28.50 -7.55
C ALA A 154 -1.02 27.81 -6.63
N PHE A 155 -0.74 26.52 -6.88
CA PHE A 155 0.25 25.76 -6.13
C PHE A 155 1.66 26.32 -6.29
N ASP A 156 2.07 26.66 -7.51
CA ASP A 156 3.39 27.24 -7.81
C ASP A 156 3.59 28.61 -7.16
N ARG A 157 2.51 29.37 -6.99
CA ARG A 157 2.48 30.63 -6.23
C ARG A 157 2.42 30.43 -4.71
N GLN A 158 2.46 29.18 -4.23
CA GLN A 158 2.33 28.80 -2.83
C GLN A 158 0.98 29.16 -2.20
N ASP A 159 -0.05 29.39 -3.02
CA ASP A 159 -1.43 29.54 -2.56
C ASP A 159 -2.06 28.14 -2.41
N TYR A 160 -1.64 27.44 -1.35
CA TYR A 160 -2.01 26.05 -1.13
C TYR A 160 -3.51 25.88 -0.82
N GLY A 161 -4.15 26.90 -0.23
CA GLY A 161 -5.59 26.89 0.01
C GLY A 161 -6.37 26.89 -1.30
N GLN A 162 -6.10 27.86 -2.19
CA GLN A 162 -6.74 27.89 -3.52
C GLN A 162 -6.42 26.64 -4.34
N ALA A 163 -5.16 26.17 -4.32
CA ALA A 163 -4.78 24.96 -5.03
C ALA A 163 -5.54 23.74 -4.52
N ASN A 164 -5.67 23.59 -3.20
CA ASN A 164 -6.41 22.51 -2.58
C ASN A 164 -7.87 22.53 -3.03
N ASP A 165 -8.57 23.66 -2.90
CA ASP A 165 -9.97 23.80 -3.30
C ASP A 165 -10.20 23.41 -4.77
N LEU A 166 -9.34 23.90 -5.68
CA LEU A 166 -9.43 23.58 -7.10
C LEU A 166 -9.15 22.09 -7.39
N PHE A 167 -8.20 21.47 -6.70
CA PHE A 167 -7.97 20.04 -6.84
C PHE A 167 -9.09 19.20 -6.22
N LEU A 168 -9.72 19.67 -5.13
CA LEU A 168 -10.90 19.04 -4.54
C LEU A 168 -12.08 19.04 -5.53
N GLU A 169 -12.33 20.15 -6.22
CA GLU A 169 -13.33 20.23 -7.29
C GLU A 169 -12.99 19.30 -8.45
N LEU A 170 -11.73 19.33 -8.93
CA LEU A 170 -11.29 18.49 -10.05
C LEU A 170 -11.41 16.99 -9.74
N LYS A 171 -11.04 16.54 -8.54
CA LYS A 171 -11.21 15.12 -8.16
C LYS A 171 -12.68 14.73 -8.00
N GLU A 172 -13.58 15.66 -7.70
CA GLU A 172 -15.02 15.38 -7.60
C GLU A 172 -15.66 15.24 -8.98
N GLU A 173 -15.25 16.09 -9.92
CA GLU A 173 -15.67 16.02 -11.32
C GLU A 173 -15.06 14.81 -12.04
N TYR A 174 -13.83 14.42 -11.67
CA TYR A 174 -13.06 13.33 -12.29
C TYR A 174 -12.53 12.31 -11.25
N PRO A 175 -13.40 11.63 -10.50
CA PRO A 175 -13.03 10.83 -9.31
C PRO A 175 -12.26 9.55 -9.60
N TYR A 176 -12.15 9.20 -10.88
CA TYR A 176 -11.44 8.02 -11.34
C TYR A 176 -9.98 8.32 -11.71
N VAL A 177 -9.55 9.58 -11.82
CA VAL A 177 -8.18 9.92 -12.24
C VAL A 177 -7.22 9.86 -11.04
N PRO A 178 -6.35 8.84 -10.92
CA PRO A 178 -5.49 8.66 -9.74
C PRO A 178 -4.56 9.84 -9.48
N GLY A 179 -4.08 10.48 -10.55
CA GLY A 179 -3.18 11.62 -10.43
C GLY A 179 -3.85 12.88 -9.88
N LEU A 180 -5.16 13.06 -10.04
CA LEU A 180 -5.88 14.17 -9.40
C LEU A 180 -5.99 13.97 -7.89
N TRP A 181 -6.22 12.73 -7.45
CA TRP A 181 -6.16 12.38 -6.03
C TRP A 181 -4.75 12.59 -5.46
N TYR A 182 -3.71 12.20 -6.20
CA TYR A 182 -2.33 12.48 -5.81
C TYR A 182 -2.07 13.99 -5.68
N ASN A 183 -2.44 14.80 -6.68
CA ASN A 183 -2.24 16.25 -6.63
C ASN A 183 -3.06 16.91 -5.51
N ALA A 184 -4.29 16.45 -5.26
CA ALA A 184 -5.08 16.87 -4.11
C ALA A 184 -4.38 16.52 -2.79
N GLY A 185 -3.76 15.33 -2.70
CA GLY A 185 -2.94 14.93 -1.55
C GLY A 185 -1.76 15.87 -1.31
N ILE A 186 -1.02 16.22 -2.37
CA ILE A 186 0.07 17.18 -2.28
C ILE A 186 -0.46 18.55 -1.81
N ALA A 187 -1.51 19.08 -2.43
CA ALA A 187 -2.09 20.37 -2.06
C ALA A 187 -2.59 20.38 -0.61
N ALA A 188 -3.33 19.35 -0.17
CA ALA A 188 -3.84 19.21 1.18
C ALA A 188 -2.70 19.15 2.22
N TYR A 189 -1.62 18.44 1.92
CA TYR A 189 -0.46 18.38 2.80
C TYR A 189 0.15 19.77 3.01
N TRP A 190 0.37 20.52 1.93
CA TRP A 190 0.94 21.87 2.00
C TRP A 190 -0.06 22.90 2.56
N ASN A 191 -1.35 22.59 2.56
CA ASN A 191 -2.43 23.35 3.17
C ASN A 191 -2.73 22.91 4.63
N ASP A 192 -1.70 22.43 5.35
CA ASP A 192 -1.77 22.07 6.78
C ASP A 192 -2.83 21.00 7.12
N SER A 193 -3.17 20.15 6.14
CA SER A 193 -4.16 19.06 6.28
C SER A 193 -3.54 17.70 5.95
N PRO A 194 -2.50 17.26 6.69
CA PRO A 194 -1.72 16.07 6.33
C PRO A 194 -2.49 14.75 6.47
N ALA A 195 -3.49 14.67 7.36
CA ALA A 195 -4.36 13.48 7.47
C ALA A 195 -5.23 13.30 6.22
N GLU A 196 -5.75 14.40 5.66
CA GLU A 196 -6.45 14.39 4.38
C GLU A 196 -5.52 14.01 3.23
N ALA A 197 -4.27 14.47 3.26
CA ALA A 197 -3.28 14.07 2.28
C ALA A 197 -3.07 12.54 2.26
N VAL A 198 -2.95 11.90 3.42
CA VAL A 198 -2.86 10.43 3.53
C VAL A 198 -4.10 9.76 2.93
N HIS A 199 -5.30 10.29 3.20
CA HIS A 199 -6.54 9.80 2.59
C HIS A 199 -6.47 9.86 1.05
N PHE A 200 -6.09 11.00 0.49
CA PHE A 200 -6.00 11.18 -0.96
C PHE A 200 -4.91 10.33 -1.60
N PHE A 201 -3.73 10.22 -0.99
CA PHE A 201 -2.68 9.33 -1.46
C PHE A 201 -3.09 7.86 -1.41
N ARG A 202 -3.74 7.40 -0.33
CA ARG A 202 -4.26 6.03 -0.26
C ARG A 202 -5.30 5.74 -1.33
N ARG A 203 -6.21 6.69 -1.58
CA ARG A 203 -7.16 6.59 -2.68
C ARG A 203 -6.45 6.44 -4.02
N ALA A 204 -5.43 7.26 -4.27
CA ALA A 204 -4.61 7.20 -5.48
C ALA A 204 -3.84 5.86 -5.61
N VAL A 205 -3.26 5.32 -4.53
CA VAL A 205 -2.59 4.01 -4.51
C VAL A 205 -3.56 2.87 -4.81
N VAL A 206 -4.78 2.91 -4.29
CA VAL A 206 -5.79 1.87 -4.62
C VAL A 206 -6.10 1.85 -6.11
N MET A 207 -6.21 3.02 -6.74
CA MET A 207 -6.46 3.13 -8.17
C MET A 207 -5.25 2.75 -9.02
N ARG A 208 -4.03 3.08 -8.56
CA ARG A 208 -2.79 2.80 -9.28
C ARG A 208 -1.74 2.19 -8.36
N PRO A 209 -1.91 0.92 -7.96
CA PRO A 209 -1.04 0.29 -6.98
C PRO A 209 0.38 0.11 -7.48
N GLY A 210 0.63 0.17 -8.79
CA GLY A 210 1.98 0.07 -9.38
C GLY A 210 2.79 1.38 -9.43
N ASP A 211 2.18 2.51 -9.06
CA ASP A 211 2.80 3.82 -9.23
C ASP A 211 3.77 4.15 -8.10
N LYS A 212 5.06 4.17 -8.43
CA LYS A 212 6.13 4.45 -7.46
C LYS A 212 6.03 5.85 -6.88
N GLN A 213 5.64 6.86 -7.67
CA GLN A 213 5.57 8.24 -7.20
C GLN A 213 4.47 8.39 -6.16
N ILE A 214 3.29 7.80 -6.41
CA ILE A 214 2.17 7.84 -5.46
C ILE A 214 2.52 7.07 -4.17
N ARG A 215 3.14 5.89 -4.28
CA ARG A 215 3.58 5.11 -3.12
C ARG A 215 4.62 5.85 -2.28
N GLN A 216 5.60 6.48 -2.92
CA GLN A 216 6.62 7.26 -2.23
C GLN A 216 6.02 8.46 -1.49
N ALA A 217 5.05 9.15 -2.09
CA ALA A 217 4.33 10.23 -1.43
C ALA A 217 3.53 9.74 -0.21
N LEU A 218 2.86 8.59 -0.34
CA LEU A 218 2.14 7.99 0.78
C LEU A 218 3.09 7.58 1.91
N GLU A 219 4.15 6.84 1.59
CA GLU A 219 5.16 6.40 2.57
C GLU A 219 5.78 7.60 3.28
N TRP A 220 6.12 8.65 2.53
CA TRP A 220 6.63 9.88 3.11
C TRP A 220 5.62 10.55 4.06
N ALA A 221 4.35 10.66 3.67
CA ALA A 221 3.30 11.26 4.50
C ALA A 221 3.05 10.43 5.77
N GLU A 222 3.00 9.10 5.65
CA GLU A 222 2.81 8.17 6.77
C GLU A 222 3.99 8.23 7.76
N ASN A 223 5.22 8.27 7.26
CA ASN A 223 6.42 8.39 8.09
C ASN A 223 6.50 9.76 8.77
N THR A 224 6.11 10.83 8.08
CA THR A 224 6.12 12.20 8.65
C THR A 224 5.11 12.35 9.79
N LEU A 225 3.99 11.65 9.71
CA LEU A 225 2.96 11.61 10.74
C LEU A 225 3.19 10.50 11.80
N GLU A 226 4.31 9.77 11.73
CA GLU A 226 4.65 8.66 12.65
C GLU A 226 3.53 7.62 12.77
N LEU A 227 2.92 7.24 11.64
CA LEU A 227 1.75 6.38 11.63
C LEU A 227 2.13 4.88 11.67
N ASP A 228 2.26 4.34 12.87
CA ASP A 228 2.71 2.94 13.07
C ASP A 228 1.60 1.88 12.90
N SER A 229 0.32 2.27 12.96
CA SER A 229 -0.83 1.35 13.03
C SER A 229 -1.58 1.18 11.70
N GLN A 230 -0.87 1.33 10.59
CA GLN A 230 -1.44 1.33 9.25
C GLN A 230 -1.88 -0.05 8.76
N ILE A 231 -3.01 -0.11 8.05
CA ILE A 231 -3.33 -1.27 7.23
C ILE A 231 -2.42 -1.35 6.01
N GLY A 232 -2.03 -2.57 5.65
CA GLY A 232 -1.14 -2.83 4.53
C GLY A 232 -1.71 -2.34 3.20
N LEU A 233 -0.83 -1.80 2.35
CA LEU A 233 -1.19 -1.36 1.01
C LEU A 233 -1.53 -2.56 0.11
N PRO A 234 -2.38 -2.36 -0.92
CA PRO A 234 -2.49 -3.32 -2.01
C PRO A 234 -1.09 -3.66 -2.55
N PRO A 235 -0.84 -4.91 -2.96
CA PRO A 235 0.45 -5.27 -3.53
C PRO A 235 0.75 -4.45 -4.79
N ASP A 236 2.03 -4.18 -5.05
CA ASP A 236 2.51 -3.40 -6.21
C ASP A 236 2.17 -4.07 -7.56
N THR A 237 1.83 -5.36 -7.51
CA THR A 237 1.29 -6.10 -8.64
C THR A 237 -0.16 -5.65 -8.89
N GLY A 238 -0.33 -4.67 -9.77
CA GLY A 238 -1.66 -4.30 -10.25
C GLY A 238 -2.40 -5.49 -10.88
N ALA A 239 -3.73 -5.40 -10.97
CA ALA A 239 -4.56 -6.44 -11.60
C ALA A 239 -4.08 -6.82 -13.02
N GLU A 240 -3.42 -5.90 -13.72
CA GLU A 240 -2.82 -6.12 -15.02
C GLU A 240 -1.71 -7.19 -15.03
N SER A 241 -0.91 -7.28 -13.95
CA SER A 241 0.14 -8.29 -13.82
C SER A 241 -0.45 -9.70 -13.74
N PHE A 242 -1.61 -9.85 -13.09
CA PHE A 242 -2.31 -11.14 -13.03
C PHE A 242 -2.91 -11.53 -14.39
N SER A 243 -3.55 -10.58 -15.08
CA SER A 243 -4.10 -10.80 -16.43
C SER A 243 -3.02 -11.19 -17.44
N SER A 244 -1.87 -10.51 -17.41
CA SER A 244 -0.73 -10.84 -18.27
C SER A 244 -0.08 -12.19 -17.93
N LEU A 245 0.05 -12.54 -16.65
CA LEU A 245 0.52 -13.87 -16.23
C LEU A 245 -0.46 -14.97 -16.68
N ALA A 246 -1.76 -14.78 -16.46
CA ALA A 246 -2.79 -15.71 -16.91
C ALA A 246 -2.74 -15.92 -18.43
N MET A 247 -2.54 -14.84 -19.19
CA MET A 247 -2.36 -14.89 -20.64
C MET A 247 -1.10 -15.66 -21.05
N LEU A 248 0.05 -15.39 -20.42
CA LEU A 248 1.28 -16.15 -20.67
C LEU A 248 1.09 -17.65 -20.40
N CYS A 249 0.38 -18.00 -19.33
CA CYS A 249 0.05 -19.39 -19.05
C CYS A 249 -0.90 -19.98 -20.10
N LEU A 250 -1.92 -19.25 -20.55
CA LEU A 250 -2.81 -19.68 -21.65
C LEU A 250 -2.02 -19.93 -22.95
N LEU A 251 -1.08 -19.06 -23.29
CA LEU A 251 -0.21 -19.20 -24.45
C LEU A 251 0.68 -20.45 -24.32
N ALA A 252 1.37 -20.62 -23.19
CA ALA A 252 2.19 -21.80 -22.92
C ALA A 252 1.38 -23.09 -23.01
N MET A 253 0.16 -23.08 -22.48
CA MET A 253 -0.77 -24.20 -22.57
C MET A 253 -1.20 -24.51 -24.00
N SER A 254 -1.52 -23.49 -24.80
CA SER A 254 -1.89 -23.66 -26.21
C SER A 254 -0.75 -24.29 -27.03
N ALA A 255 0.50 -23.90 -26.73
CA ALA A 255 1.69 -24.46 -27.35
C ALA A 255 1.92 -25.92 -26.93
N LEU A 256 1.77 -26.25 -25.65
CA LEU A 256 1.86 -27.63 -25.15
C LEU A 256 0.80 -28.52 -25.80
N TRP A 257 -0.45 -28.05 -25.88
CA TRP A 257 -1.52 -28.81 -26.54
C TRP A 257 -1.22 -29.08 -28.02
N LEU A 258 -0.75 -28.07 -28.76
CA LEU A 258 -0.32 -28.24 -30.16
C LEU A 258 0.81 -29.27 -30.27
N PHE A 259 1.82 -29.18 -29.41
CA PHE A 259 2.96 -30.10 -29.38
C PHE A 259 2.53 -31.55 -29.16
N PHE A 260 1.69 -31.82 -28.14
CA PHE A 260 1.20 -33.16 -27.86
C PHE A 260 0.26 -33.69 -28.95
N ARG A 261 -0.59 -32.83 -29.53
CA ARG A 261 -1.48 -33.19 -30.63
C ARG A 261 -0.71 -33.60 -31.88
N VAL A 262 0.36 -32.88 -32.23
CA VAL A 262 1.23 -33.24 -33.37
C VAL A 262 1.92 -34.58 -33.15
N ARG A 263 2.30 -34.90 -31.91
CA ARG A 263 2.97 -36.18 -31.59
C ARG A 263 2.05 -37.39 -31.46
N ARG A 264 0.71 -37.24 -31.54
CA ARG A 264 -0.29 -38.33 -31.36
C ARG A 264 -0.12 -39.14 -30.06
N MET A 265 0.63 -38.66 -29.09
CA MET A 265 0.68 -39.26 -27.76
C MET A 265 -0.56 -38.80 -27.00
N GLY A 266 -1.11 -39.64 -26.12
CA GLY A 266 -2.32 -39.37 -25.32
C GLY A 266 -2.18 -38.21 -24.31
N GLY A 267 -1.83 -37.02 -24.80
CA GLY A 267 -1.52 -35.81 -24.03
C GLY A 267 -2.76 -35.09 -23.50
N MET A 268 -3.94 -35.72 -23.59
CA MET A 268 -5.16 -35.17 -22.98
C MET A 268 -4.98 -35.00 -21.47
N LEU A 269 -4.32 -35.95 -20.80
CA LEU A 269 -4.08 -35.88 -19.36
C LEU A 269 -3.14 -34.72 -18.99
N VAL A 270 -2.08 -34.49 -19.76
CA VAL A 270 -1.15 -33.37 -19.54
C VAL A 270 -1.90 -32.04 -19.70
N VAL A 271 -2.71 -31.91 -20.75
CA VAL A 271 -3.49 -30.70 -21.02
C VAL A 271 -4.49 -30.44 -19.90
N VAL A 272 -5.23 -31.46 -19.44
CA VAL A 272 -6.20 -31.35 -18.35
C VAL A 272 -5.52 -30.94 -17.05
N LEU A 273 -4.37 -31.53 -16.72
CA LEU A 273 -3.60 -31.16 -15.52
C LEU A 273 -3.08 -29.72 -15.60
N SER A 274 -2.55 -29.30 -16.76
CA SER A 274 -2.11 -27.91 -16.96
C SER A 274 -3.28 -26.92 -16.81
N LEU A 275 -4.46 -27.26 -17.33
CA LEU A 275 -5.67 -26.42 -17.23
C LEU A 275 -6.15 -26.33 -15.79
N GLY A 276 -6.10 -27.44 -15.05
CA GLY A 276 -6.43 -27.47 -13.63
C GLY A 276 -5.51 -26.60 -12.79
N ILE A 277 -4.20 -26.63 -13.05
CA ILE A 277 -3.22 -25.77 -12.35
C ILE A 277 -3.46 -24.30 -12.69
N LEU A 278 -3.63 -23.98 -13.98
CA LEU A 278 -3.90 -22.61 -14.42
C LEU A 278 -5.18 -22.08 -13.78
N PHE A 279 -6.26 -22.85 -13.82
CA PHE A 279 -7.54 -22.49 -13.21
C PHE A 279 -7.39 -22.33 -11.69
N GLY A 280 -6.65 -23.21 -11.01
CA GLY A 280 -6.38 -23.09 -9.58
C GLY A 280 -5.64 -21.80 -9.22
N VAL A 281 -4.64 -21.41 -10.02
CA VAL A 281 -3.86 -20.17 -9.81
C VAL A 281 -4.70 -18.93 -10.10
N THR A 282 -5.42 -18.90 -11.23
CA THR A 282 -6.26 -17.74 -11.60
C THR A 282 -7.46 -17.60 -10.67
N PHE A 283 -8.13 -18.69 -10.31
CA PHE A 283 -9.22 -18.70 -9.36
C PHE A 283 -8.76 -18.32 -7.95
N GLY A 284 -7.62 -18.84 -7.49
CA GLY A 284 -7.03 -18.46 -6.21
C GLY A 284 -6.67 -16.97 -6.14
N ALA A 285 -6.09 -16.43 -7.21
CA ALA A 285 -5.79 -15.00 -7.32
C ALA A 285 -7.08 -14.15 -7.36
N ALA A 286 -8.07 -14.54 -8.15
CA ALA A 286 -9.36 -13.86 -8.25
C ALA A 286 -10.11 -13.88 -6.90
N MET A 287 -10.13 -15.01 -6.20
CA MET A 287 -10.74 -15.13 -4.87
C MET A 287 -10.02 -14.27 -3.84
N ARG A 288 -8.68 -14.22 -3.87
CA ARG A 288 -7.90 -13.34 -2.99
C ARG A 288 -8.21 -11.87 -3.27
N PHE A 289 -8.31 -11.49 -4.54
CA PHE A 289 -8.64 -10.14 -4.96
C PHE A 289 -10.07 -9.76 -4.54
N ALA A 290 -11.06 -10.62 -4.83
CA ALA A 290 -12.45 -10.42 -4.41
C ALA A 290 -12.60 -10.34 -2.88
N TYR A 291 -11.82 -11.13 -2.13
CA TYR A 291 -11.81 -11.06 -0.67
C TYR A 291 -11.22 -9.74 -0.15
N GLN A 292 -10.24 -9.17 -0.84
CA GLN A 292 -9.65 -7.88 -0.50
C GLN A 292 -10.55 -6.71 -0.89
N GLU A 293 -11.15 -6.73 -2.09
CA GLU A 293 -12.11 -5.70 -2.55
C GLU A 293 -13.36 -5.64 -1.67
N GLY A 294 -13.79 -6.76 -1.08
CA GLY A 294 -14.97 -6.78 -0.21
C GLY A 294 -14.84 -6.01 1.10
N ARG A 295 -13.61 -5.60 1.48
CA ARG A 295 -13.34 -4.84 2.71
C ARG A 295 -13.29 -3.34 2.41
N MET A 296 -14.22 -2.59 3.00
CA MET A 296 -14.17 -1.14 2.99
C MET A 296 -13.00 -0.65 3.84
N ALA A 297 -12.29 0.35 3.35
CA ALA A 297 -11.15 0.95 4.03
C ALA A 297 -11.30 2.47 4.09
N GLY A 298 -10.89 3.05 5.21
CA GLY A 298 -10.93 4.49 5.44
C GLY A 298 -9.68 4.98 6.14
N VAL A 299 -9.52 6.30 6.17
CA VAL A 299 -8.47 7.01 6.91
C VAL A 299 -9.14 7.90 7.95
N LEU A 300 -8.60 7.93 9.16
CA LEU A 300 -9.07 8.82 10.22
C LEU A 300 -8.63 10.26 9.88
N VAL A 301 -9.53 11.24 9.85
CA VAL A 301 -9.18 12.63 9.46
C VAL A 301 -9.18 13.59 10.66
N GLY A 302 -9.68 13.16 11.82
CA GLY A 302 -9.91 14.03 12.98
C GLY A 302 -11.19 14.86 12.83
N SER A 303 -11.72 15.38 13.94
CA SER A 303 -12.90 16.24 13.93
C SER A 303 -12.50 17.72 13.80
N GLY A 304 -13.14 18.44 12.86
CA GLY A 304 -12.76 19.76 12.31
C GLY A 304 -12.62 20.97 13.25
N GLU A 305 -12.52 20.79 14.57
CA GLU A 305 -12.15 21.86 15.51
C GLU A 305 -10.81 21.61 16.22
N SER A 306 -10.29 20.38 16.15
CA SER A 306 -9.01 20.04 16.76
C SER A 306 -8.15 19.30 15.74
N ASN A 307 -7.36 20.06 14.98
CA ASN A 307 -6.21 19.55 14.20
C ASN A 307 -5.11 18.96 15.11
N ALA A 308 -5.45 18.48 16.31
CA ALA A 308 -4.53 17.95 17.31
C ALA A 308 -3.90 16.61 16.90
N GLY A 309 -3.98 16.22 15.62
CA GLY A 309 -3.34 15.02 15.08
C GLY A 309 -3.86 13.72 15.67
N VAL A 310 -4.96 13.74 16.41
CA VAL A 310 -5.51 12.60 17.15
C VAL A 310 -7.02 12.50 16.93
N THR A 311 -7.50 11.26 16.83
CA THR A 311 -8.91 10.88 16.71
C THR A 311 -9.29 9.99 17.88
N ASP A 312 -10.32 10.41 18.61
CA ASP A 312 -10.89 9.65 19.72
C ASP A 312 -11.52 8.34 19.22
N ILE A 313 -11.16 7.22 19.85
CA ILE A 313 -11.78 5.93 19.58
C ILE A 313 -12.46 5.34 20.82
N TYR A 314 -13.58 4.66 20.58
CA TYR A 314 -14.51 4.22 21.62
C TYR A 314 -14.58 2.70 21.66
N LYS A 315 -14.75 2.13 22.85
CA LYS A 315 -14.96 0.68 23.01
C LYS A 315 -16.39 0.25 22.69
N ILE A 316 -17.36 1.15 22.86
CA ILE A 316 -18.80 0.94 22.69
C ILE A 316 -19.35 2.13 21.89
N PRO A 317 -20.27 1.93 20.93
CA PRO A 317 -20.81 3.00 20.09
C PRO A 317 -21.90 3.79 20.84
N ALA A 318 -21.50 4.67 21.76
CA ALA A 318 -22.41 5.52 22.53
C ALA A 318 -21.83 6.92 22.72
N GLU A 319 -22.68 7.95 22.67
CA GLU A 319 -22.26 9.36 22.65
C GLU A 319 -21.71 9.87 23.98
N GLU A 320 -22.14 9.27 25.10
CA GLU A 320 -21.78 9.68 26.46
C GLU A 320 -20.65 8.84 27.09
N VAL A 321 -19.92 8.08 26.27
CA VAL A 321 -18.81 7.24 26.74
C VAL A 321 -17.49 7.97 26.55
N GLU A 322 -16.65 7.97 27.59
CA GLU A 322 -15.30 8.53 27.50
C GLU A 322 -14.48 7.81 26.41
N PRO A 323 -13.65 8.54 25.64
CA PRO A 323 -12.72 7.95 24.70
C PRO A 323 -11.87 6.86 25.38
N TRP A 324 -11.77 5.70 24.74
CA TRP A 324 -10.99 4.59 25.28
C TRP A 324 -9.50 4.79 25.05
N MET A 325 -9.13 5.25 23.86
CA MET A 325 -7.77 5.58 23.50
C MET A 325 -7.77 6.52 22.30
N ASP A 326 -6.58 6.99 21.98
CA ASP A 326 -6.29 7.96 20.94
C ASP A 326 -5.59 7.27 19.78
N LEU A 327 -6.03 7.52 18.55
CA LEU A 327 -5.32 7.13 17.34
C LEU A 327 -4.88 8.36 16.55
N ALA A 328 -3.68 8.31 15.98
CA ALA A 328 -3.20 9.41 15.15
C ALA A 328 -4.11 9.61 13.93
N SER A 329 -4.46 10.87 13.64
CA SER A 329 -5.14 11.22 12.39
C SER A 329 -4.22 10.90 11.21
N GLY A 330 -4.79 10.37 10.14
CA GLY A 330 -4.08 9.73 9.02
C GLY A 330 -3.96 8.22 9.17
N THR A 331 -4.31 7.62 10.32
CA THR A 331 -4.32 6.15 10.47
C THR A 331 -5.34 5.52 9.53
N ALA A 332 -4.89 4.62 8.64
CA ALA A 332 -5.78 3.86 7.78
C ALA A 332 -6.26 2.58 8.47
N VAL A 333 -7.54 2.29 8.29
CA VAL A 333 -8.27 1.26 9.03
C VAL A 333 -9.24 0.52 8.10
N TRP A 334 -9.48 -0.75 8.42
CA TRP A 334 -10.58 -1.50 7.81
C TRP A 334 -11.90 -1.10 8.48
N MET A 335 -12.95 -0.92 7.69
CA MET A 335 -14.31 -0.70 8.20
C MET A 335 -15.04 -2.03 8.20
N LEU A 336 -15.49 -2.47 9.37
CA LEU A 336 -16.10 -3.77 9.59
C LEU A 336 -17.63 -3.69 9.65
N ASP A 337 -18.16 -2.70 10.38
CA ASP A 337 -19.60 -2.57 10.64
C ASP A 337 -19.99 -1.10 10.91
N ILE A 338 -21.29 -0.81 10.85
CA ILE A 338 -21.84 0.53 11.08
C ILE A 338 -22.99 0.42 12.08
N ALA A 339 -22.92 1.18 13.17
CA ALA A 339 -23.96 1.27 14.19
C ALA A 339 -24.30 2.75 14.44
N GLY A 340 -25.38 3.22 13.80
CA GLY A 340 -25.80 4.62 13.89
C GLY A 340 -24.73 5.56 13.34
N ASN A 341 -24.23 6.46 14.20
CA ASN A 341 -23.19 7.43 13.86
C ASN A 341 -21.76 6.89 14.07
N PHE A 342 -21.62 5.61 14.43
CA PHE A 342 -20.32 4.99 14.67
C PHE A 342 -20.00 3.94 13.61
N VAL A 343 -18.72 3.82 13.29
CA VAL A 343 -18.14 2.80 12.41
C VAL A 343 -17.21 1.93 13.23
N LEU A 344 -17.41 0.61 13.19
CA LEU A 344 -16.48 -0.35 13.76
C LEU A 344 -15.29 -0.46 12.82
N ILE A 345 -14.11 -0.13 13.33
CA ILE A 345 -12.86 -0.16 12.59
C ILE A 345 -11.92 -1.25 13.11
N GLU A 346 -10.98 -1.69 12.27
CA GLU A 346 -9.86 -2.56 12.63
C GLU A 346 -8.55 -1.97 12.11
N THR A 347 -7.58 -1.73 12.99
CA THR A 347 -6.25 -1.19 12.65
C THR A 347 -5.33 -2.25 12.05
N GLY A 348 -4.16 -1.87 11.54
CA GLY A 348 -3.14 -2.81 11.04
C GLY A 348 -2.77 -3.92 12.03
N PRO A 349 -2.52 -3.61 13.31
CA PRO A 349 -2.28 -4.61 14.37
C PRO A 349 -3.50 -5.46 14.78
N GLY A 350 -4.68 -5.22 14.23
CA GLY A 350 -5.91 -5.95 14.56
C GLY A 350 -6.69 -5.41 15.76
N VAL A 351 -6.42 -4.17 16.21
CA VAL A 351 -7.19 -3.52 17.27
C VAL A 351 -8.54 -3.09 16.71
N ARG A 352 -9.63 -3.48 17.38
CA ARG A 352 -10.99 -3.11 17.01
C ARG A 352 -11.56 -2.05 17.92
N ALA A 353 -12.12 -1.00 17.34
CA ALA A 353 -12.74 0.10 18.07
C ALA A 353 -13.84 0.77 17.24
N TRP A 354 -14.68 1.56 17.88
CA TRP A 354 -15.69 2.39 17.23
C TRP A 354 -15.17 3.80 17.07
N VAL A 355 -15.37 4.40 15.89
CA VAL A 355 -15.07 5.81 15.60
C VAL A 355 -16.33 6.49 15.09
N LYS A 356 -16.48 7.79 15.34
CA LYS A 356 -17.59 8.54 14.75
C LYS A 356 -17.44 8.63 13.24
N ARG A 357 -18.56 8.56 12.52
CA ARG A 357 -18.60 8.47 11.05
C ARG A 357 -18.03 9.70 10.35
N ASP A 358 -18.12 10.87 10.98
CA ASP A 358 -17.58 12.14 10.49
C ASP A 358 -16.05 12.22 10.61
N GLN A 359 -15.43 11.37 11.43
CA GLN A 359 -13.98 11.32 11.61
C GLN A 359 -13.26 10.36 10.66
N ILE A 360 -13.99 9.71 9.72
CA ILE A 360 -13.42 8.74 8.78
C ILE A 360 -13.72 9.10 7.32
N ALA A 361 -12.68 9.23 6.52
CA ALA A 361 -12.77 9.42 5.08
C ALA A 361 -12.53 8.09 4.35
N VAL A 362 -13.58 7.59 3.68
CA VAL A 362 -13.58 6.29 2.99
C VAL A 362 -12.86 6.40 1.64
N TYR A 363 -11.80 5.61 1.43
CA TYR A 363 -11.04 5.64 0.17
C TYR A 363 -11.15 4.36 -0.65
N SER A 364 -11.75 3.28 -0.13
CA SER A 364 -12.06 2.08 -0.92
C SER A 364 -13.58 1.89 -0.93
N MET A 365 -14.19 1.96 -2.12
CA MET A 365 -15.61 1.70 -2.30
C MET A 365 -15.82 0.27 -2.81
N LYS A 366 -16.94 -0.35 -2.41
CA LYS A 366 -17.37 -1.68 -2.86
C LYS A 366 -17.73 -1.74 -4.34
#